data_AF-A0A924ZK01-F1
#
_entry.id   AF-A0A924ZK01-F1
#
_cell.length_a   1.000
_cell.length_b   1.000
_cell.length_c   1.000
_cell.angle_alpha   90.00
_cell.angle_beta   90.00
_cell.angle_gamma   90.00
#
_symmetry.space_group_name_H-M   'P 1'
#
loop_
_entity.id
_entity.type
_entity.pdbx_description
1 polymer ?
#
loop_
_entity_poly.entity_id
_entity_poly.type
_entity_poly.pdbx_seq_one_letter_code
_entity_poly.pdbx_strand_id
1 'polypeptide(L)'
;ERDYLLAFASQYFETPVTQADVVWTYSGVRPLYNDGATSATAATRDYVLSLDQNGAPLLNVFGGKITTHRRLAESALAKLVPFFPQAKPAWTARAPLPGGDFPHGDVARLTDDLRARYAFLTPYWAARLIRAYGSEAATLLGDARSAADLGVDFGATLTGAEVHWLIDHEFAREAADIVWRRTKLGLRLSTAQVARLQDYMTDHDQTDQDRGALRPAAQ
;
A
#
# COMPACT_ATOMS: atom_id res chain seq x y z
N GLU A 1 8.08 6.18 24.82
CA GLU A 1 7.49 6.90 23.66
C GLU A 1 5.99 7.14 23.82
N ARG A 2 5.19 6.10 24.09
CA ARG A 2 3.74 6.24 24.31
C ARG A 2 3.36 7.31 25.34
N ASP A 3 3.89 7.22 26.55
CA ASP A 3 3.51 8.14 27.65
C ASP A 3 3.91 9.60 27.33
N TYR A 4 5.03 9.79 26.63
CA TYR A 4 5.45 11.09 26.12
C TYR A 4 4.42 11.68 25.15
N LEU A 5 3.92 10.89 24.19
CA LEU A 5 2.92 11.35 23.22
C LEU A 5 1.57 11.65 23.88
N LEU A 6 1.13 10.80 24.82
CA LEU A 6 -0.13 10.99 25.56
C LEU A 6 -0.07 12.26 26.42
N ALA A 7 1.03 12.45 27.15
CA ALA A 7 1.25 13.65 27.96
C ALA A 7 1.31 14.91 27.11
N PHE A 8 2.04 14.88 25.98
CA PHE A 8 2.14 16.01 25.07
C PHE A 8 0.77 16.36 24.45
N ALA A 9 0.03 15.37 23.92
CA ALA A 9 -1.28 15.61 23.32
C ALA A 9 -2.27 16.18 24.34
N SER A 10 -2.31 15.63 25.56
CA SER A 10 -3.25 16.04 26.61
C SER A 10 -3.05 17.48 27.09
N GLN A 11 -1.93 18.14 26.77
CA GLN A 11 -1.75 19.56 27.05
C GLN A 11 -2.61 20.47 26.16
N TYR A 12 -3.11 19.96 25.04
CA TYR A 12 -3.83 20.74 24.03
C TYR A 12 -5.32 20.40 23.93
N PHE A 13 -5.77 19.29 24.52
CA PHE A 13 -7.17 18.87 24.48
C PHE A 13 -7.88 19.14 25.81
N GLU A 14 -9.15 19.56 25.74
CA GLU A 14 -10.00 19.72 26.91
C GLU A 14 -10.21 18.40 27.66
N THR A 15 -10.40 17.31 26.92
CA THR A 15 -10.43 15.95 27.47
C THR A 15 -9.06 15.29 27.24
N PRO A 16 -8.33 14.91 28.31
CA PRO A 16 -7.04 14.24 28.17
C PRO A 16 -7.13 12.92 27.40
N VAL A 17 -6.11 12.62 26.59
CA VAL A 17 -5.98 11.34 25.90
C VAL A 17 -5.25 10.36 26.80
N THR A 18 -5.86 9.21 27.07
CA THR A 18 -5.37 8.21 28.01
C THR A 18 -4.84 6.97 27.30
N GLN A 19 -4.18 6.08 28.05
CA GLN A 19 -3.76 4.78 27.53
C GLN A 19 -4.96 3.92 27.08
N ALA A 20 -6.13 4.08 27.70
CA ALA A 20 -7.33 3.34 27.34
C ALA A 20 -7.88 3.73 25.95
N ASP A 21 -7.54 4.93 25.47
CA ASP A 21 -7.96 5.43 24.16
C ASP A 21 -7.09 4.91 23.00
N VAL A 22 -5.96 4.24 23.32
CA VAL A 22 -5.03 3.72 22.31
C VAL A 22 -5.54 2.39 21.75
N VAL A 23 -6.00 2.41 20.50
CA VAL A 23 -6.55 1.23 19.81
C VAL A 23 -5.52 0.44 19.00
N TRP A 24 -4.38 1.04 18.64
CA TRP A 24 -3.29 0.38 17.90
C TRP A 24 -2.01 1.21 17.95
N THR A 25 -0.84 0.57 17.79
CA THR A 25 0.46 1.25 17.73
C THR A 25 1.35 0.59 16.67
N TYR A 26 2.19 1.40 16.02
CA TYR A 26 3.27 0.92 15.17
C TYR A 26 4.55 1.69 15.48
N SER A 27 5.68 1.13 15.08
CA SER A 27 6.99 1.79 15.17
C SER A 27 7.78 1.56 13.89
N GLY A 28 8.77 2.39 13.64
CA GLY A 28 9.62 2.31 12.46
C GLY A 28 10.92 3.06 12.68
N VAL A 29 11.98 2.55 12.06
CA VAL A 29 13.31 3.17 12.09
C VAL A 29 13.51 4.01 10.84
N ARG A 30 14.19 5.15 10.99
CA ARG A 30 14.56 6.02 9.87
C ARG A 30 16.00 5.72 9.47
N PRO A 31 16.27 5.24 8.24
CA PRO A 31 17.64 5.02 7.77
C PRO A 31 18.26 6.38 7.38
N LEU A 32 18.77 7.11 8.36
CA LEU A 32 19.40 8.41 8.13
C LEU A 32 20.86 8.25 7.69
N TYR A 33 21.31 9.15 6.83
CA TYR A 33 22.73 9.25 6.50
C TYR A 33 23.48 9.81 7.72
N ASN A 34 24.55 9.14 8.15
CA ASN A 34 25.38 9.63 9.23
C ASN A 34 26.33 10.72 8.71
N ASP A 35 25.94 11.97 8.90
CA ASP A 35 26.72 13.17 8.57
C ASP A 35 27.65 13.62 9.72
N GLY A 36 27.72 12.84 10.82
CA GLY A 36 28.48 13.19 12.02
C GLY A 36 27.73 14.05 13.04
N ALA A 37 26.42 14.27 12.87
CA ALA A 37 25.61 15.02 13.83
C ALA A 37 25.49 14.29 15.19
N THR A 38 25.62 15.05 16.28
CA THR A 38 25.57 14.55 17.67
C THR A 38 24.14 14.30 18.20
N SER A 39 23.10 14.68 17.46
CA SER A 39 21.69 14.42 17.79
C SER A 39 20.90 13.91 16.59
N ALA A 40 20.06 12.90 16.82
CA ALA A 40 19.16 12.34 15.81
C ALA A 40 18.13 13.35 15.25
N THR A 41 17.84 14.43 15.97
CA THR A 41 16.98 15.53 15.48
C THR A 41 17.70 16.48 14.52
N ALA A 42 19.04 16.55 14.59
CA ALA A 42 19.87 17.45 13.82
C ALA A 42 20.43 16.82 12.53
N ALA A 43 20.46 15.48 12.44
CA ALA A 43 20.90 14.76 11.25
C ALA A 43 20.06 15.15 10.01
N THR A 44 20.74 15.35 8.87
CA THR A 44 20.06 15.71 7.62
C THR A 44 18.99 14.69 7.23
N ARG A 45 17.85 15.19 6.78
CA ARG A 45 16.76 14.36 6.25
C ARG A 45 16.74 14.30 4.72
N ASP A 46 17.78 14.81 4.07
CA ASP A 46 17.95 14.66 2.62
C ASP A 46 18.53 13.28 2.28
N TYR A 47 18.43 12.92 1.01
CA TYR A 47 18.94 11.64 0.52
C TYR A 47 20.34 11.79 -0.06
N VAL A 48 21.14 10.75 0.09
CA VAL A 48 22.48 10.63 -0.52
C VAL A 48 22.47 9.45 -1.48
N LEU A 49 23.01 9.68 -2.68
CA LEU A 49 23.16 8.67 -3.73
C LEU A 49 24.65 8.45 -4.02
N SER A 50 25.15 7.26 -3.69
CA SER A 50 26.54 6.87 -3.94
C SER A 50 26.60 5.81 -5.04
N LEU A 51 27.36 6.08 -6.10
CA LEU A 51 27.53 5.15 -7.23
C LEU A 51 28.95 4.57 -7.18
N ASP A 52 29.04 3.26 -6.99
CA ASP A 52 30.28 2.51 -7.16
C ASP A 52 30.37 1.99 -8.61
N GLN A 53 31.55 2.15 -9.21
CA GLN A 53 31.86 1.81 -10.60
C GLN A 53 33.06 0.88 -10.72
N ASN A 54 33.56 0.29 -9.63
CA ASN A 54 34.68 -0.67 -9.64
C ASN A 54 34.30 -2.05 -10.21
N GLY A 55 33.23 -2.12 -11.02
CA GLY A 55 32.61 -3.32 -11.55
C GLY A 55 31.28 -2.97 -12.24
N ALA A 56 30.30 -3.87 -12.15
CA ALA A 56 28.93 -3.52 -12.54
C ALA A 56 28.41 -2.35 -11.66
N PRO A 57 27.73 -1.34 -12.24
CA PRO A 57 27.35 -0.14 -11.51
C PRO A 57 26.42 -0.47 -10.33
N LEU A 58 26.84 -0.08 -9.12
CA LEU A 58 26.08 -0.27 -7.88
C LEU A 58 25.68 1.08 -7.30
N LEU A 59 24.38 1.37 -7.29
CA LEU A 59 23.83 2.59 -6.72
C LEU A 59 23.27 2.33 -5.31
N ASN A 60 23.83 3.00 -4.32
CA ASN A 60 23.39 2.97 -2.93
C ASN A 60 22.53 4.19 -2.59
N VAL A 61 21.44 3.99 -1.86
CA VAL A 61 20.50 5.04 -1.41
C VAL A 61 20.52 5.12 0.11
N PHE A 62 20.85 6.30 0.64
CA PHE A 62 20.80 6.59 2.08
C PHE A 62 19.77 7.70 2.33
N GLY A 63 18.90 7.53 3.33
CA GLY A 63 17.81 8.47 3.58
C GLY A 63 16.70 8.41 2.53
N GLY A 64 16.04 9.55 2.33
CA GLY A 64 14.89 9.68 1.42
C GLY A 64 13.55 9.69 2.15
N LYS A 65 12.83 10.81 2.02
CA LYS A 65 11.46 10.94 2.54
C LYS A 65 10.48 10.38 1.52
N ILE A 66 9.33 9.91 1.99
CA ILE A 66 8.18 9.59 1.12
C ILE A 66 7.82 10.80 0.24
N THR A 67 7.89 12.02 0.78
CA THR A 67 7.59 13.25 0.03
C THR A 67 8.53 13.51 -1.15
N THR A 68 9.76 12.98 -1.11
CA THR A 68 10.79 13.21 -2.15
C THR A 68 11.06 11.99 -3.03
N HIS A 69 10.36 10.86 -2.81
CA HIS A 69 10.69 9.58 -3.45
C HIS A 69 10.77 9.65 -4.98
N ARG A 70 9.84 10.38 -5.64
CA ARG A 70 9.82 10.50 -7.10
C ARG A 70 11.04 11.24 -7.65
N ARG A 71 11.42 12.37 -7.02
CA ARG A 71 12.61 13.14 -7.42
C ARG A 71 13.91 12.40 -7.09
N LEU A 72 13.93 11.66 -5.98
CA LEU A 72 15.03 10.76 -5.63
C LEU A 72 15.19 9.70 -6.72
N ALA A 73 14.10 9.04 -7.14
CA ALA A 73 14.15 8.04 -8.20
C ALA A 73 14.64 8.63 -9.54
N GLU A 74 14.19 9.83 -9.93
CA GLU A 74 14.72 10.50 -11.12
C GLU A 74 16.23 10.80 -11.01
N SER A 75 16.69 11.22 -9.82
CA SER A 75 18.11 11.49 -9.55
C SER A 75 18.95 10.21 -9.55
N ALA A 76 18.39 9.10 -9.04
CA ALA A 76 18.99 7.78 -9.08
C ALA A 76 19.15 7.29 -10.53
N LEU A 77 18.09 7.39 -11.34
CA LEU A 77 18.15 7.01 -12.75
C LEU A 77 19.11 7.90 -13.54
N ALA A 78 19.20 9.20 -13.26
CA ALA A 78 20.17 10.08 -13.91
C ALA A 78 21.63 9.61 -13.72
N LYS A 79 21.96 9.00 -12.58
CA LYS A 79 23.28 8.37 -12.34
C LYS A 79 23.48 7.05 -13.09
N LEU A 80 22.40 6.33 -13.37
CA LEU A 80 22.43 5.01 -14.03
C LEU A 80 22.30 5.08 -15.55
N VAL A 81 21.62 6.10 -16.10
CA VAL A 81 21.40 6.29 -17.55
C VAL A 81 22.67 6.14 -18.40
N PRO A 82 23.87 6.65 -18.00
CA PRO A 82 25.09 6.47 -18.79
C PRO A 82 25.48 5.00 -19.06
N PHE A 83 24.99 4.05 -18.25
CA PHE A 83 25.27 2.61 -18.39
C PHE A 83 24.22 1.87 -19.23
N PHE A 84 23.16 2.55 -19.67
CA PHE A 84 22.04 1.96 -20.41
C PHE A 84 21.79 2.75 -21.70
N PRO A 85 22.40 2.38 -22.84
CA PRO A 85 22.29 3.13 -24.10
C PRO A 85 20.87 3.31 -24.63
N GLN A 86 19.94 2.45 -24.21
CA GLN A 86 18.53 2.48 -24.61
C GLN A 86 17.61 3.19 -23.59
N ALA A 87 18.18 3.78 -22.54
CA ALA A 87 17.40 4.47 -21.52
C ALA A 87 16.65 5.67 -22.09
N LYS A 88 15.39 5.81 -21.67
CA LYS A 88 14.53 6.92 -22.08
C LYS A 88 14.65 8.11 -21.11
N PRO A 89 14.28 9.33 -21.53
CA PRO A 89 14.21 10.48 -20.64
C PRO A 89 13.26 10.27 -19.45
N ALA A 90 13.43 11.10 -18.41
CA ALA A 90 12.54 11.11 -17.26
C ALA A 90 11.10 11.46 -17.66
N TRP A 91 10.13 10.73 -17.12
CA TRP A 91 8.71 10.83 -17.50
C TRP A 91 7.75 10.91 -16.29
N THR A 92 8.22 10.55 -15.09
CA THR A 92 7.38 10.30 -13.91
C THR A 92 6.64 11.53 -13.39
N ALA A 93 7.09 12.75 -13.72
CA ALA A 93 6.52 13.99 -13.19
C ALA A 93 5.07 14.25 -13.62
N ARG A 94 4.61 13.63 -14.72
CA ARG A 94 3.27 13.84 -15.29
C ARG A 94 2.46 12.54 -15.47
N ALA A 95 3.05 11.40 -15.14
CA ALA A 95 2.35 10.14 -15.23
C ALA A 95 1.50 9.90 -13.97
N PRO A 96 0.23 9.48 -14.12
CA PRO A 96 -0.54 8.99 -13.00
C PRO A 96 0.07 7.68 -12.48
N LEU A 97 -0.06 7.44 -11.18
CA LEU A 97 0.14 6.10 -10.61
C LEU A 97 -1.09 5.23 -10.92
N PRO A 98 -0.96 3.88 -10.95
CA PRO A 98 -2.09 2.98 -11.09
C PRO A 98 -3.23 3.31 -10.12
N GLY A 99 -4.47 3.20 -10.61
CA GLY A 99 -5.66 3.61 -9.88
C GLY A 99 -5.89 5.13 -9.78
N GLY A 100 -4.86 5.96 -10.01
CA GLY A 100 -4.89 7.43 -9.82
C GLY A 100 -5.06 8.25 -11.11
N ASP A 101 -5.48 7.63 -12.21
CA ASP A 101 -5.67 8.24 -13.53
C ASP A 101 -7.00 9.01 -13.64
N PHE A 102 -7.26 9.89 -12.68
CA PHE A 102 -8.43 10.77 -12.66
C PHE A 102 -8.12 12.13 -12.01
N PRO A 103 -8.90 13.19 -12.27
CA PRO A 103 -8.69 14.50 -11.67
C PRO A 103 -8.85 14.47 -10.14
N HIS A 104 -8.01 15.20 -9.40
CA HIS A 104 -8.03 15.23 -7.93
C HIS A 104 -9.42 15.52 -7.31
N GLY A 105 -10.25 16.32 -7.97
CA GLY A 105 -11.60 16.68 -7.50
C GLY A 105 -12.68 15.61 -7.70
N ASP A 106 -12.38 14.53 -8.43
CA ASP A 106 -13.41 13.62 -8.95
C ASP A 106 -13.78 12.49 -8.00
N VAL A 107 -13.14 12.37 -6.83
CA VAL A 107 -13.35 11.26 -5.88
C VAL A 107 -14.83 11.05 -5.55
N ALA A 108 -15.59 12.13 -5.34
CA ALA A 108 -17.03 12.06 -5.07
C ALA A 108 -17.80 11.48 -6.26
N ARG A 109 -17.52 11.99 -7.46
CA ARG A 109 -18.13 11.50 -8.72
C ARG A 109 -17.82 10.03 -8.96
N LEU A 110 -16.55 9.61 -8.82
CA LEU A 110 -16.13 8.22 -8.93
C LEU A 110 -16.87 7.31 -7.94
N THR A 111 -17.09 7.78 -6.71
CA THR A 111 -17.82 7.03 -5.69
C THR A 111 -19.29 6.86 -6.07
N ASP A 112 -19.93 7.92 -6.58
CA ASP A 112 -21.32 7.88 -7.02
C ASP A 112 -21.49 7.01 -8.28
N ASP A 113 -20.58 7.12 -9.25
CA ASP A 113 -20.56 6.29 -10.46
C ASP A 113 -20.41 4.79 -10.11
N LEU A 114 -19.53 4.47 -9.15
CA LEU A 114 -19.36 3.10 -8.67
C LEU A 114 -20.64 2.55 -8.03
N ARG A 115 -21.34 3.37 -7.23
CA ARG A 115 -22.62 2.97 -6.61
C ARG A 115 -23.75 2.84 -7.61
N ALA A 116 -23.79 3.70 -8.62
CA ALA A 116 -24.76 3.61 -9.70
C ALA A 116 -24.59 2.31 -10.49
N ARG A 117 -23.34 1.88 -10.70
CA ARG A 117 -23.02 0.61 -11.38
C ARG A 117 -23.27 -0.62 -10.50
N TYR A 118 -22.95 -0.55 -9.21
CA TYR A 118 -23.07 -1.65 -8.26
C TYR A 118 -24.03 -1.27 -7.13
N ALA A 119 -25.34 -1.40 -7.38
CA ALA A 119 -26.40 -0.93 -6.49
C ALA A 119 -26.40 -1.57 -5.08
N PHE A 120 -25.72 -2.72 -4.91
CA PHE A 120 -25.56 -3.38 -3.62
C PHE A 120 -24.48 -2.75 -2.72
N LEU A 121 -23.65 -1.84 -3.25
CA LEU A 121 -22.63 -1.16 -2.45
C LEU A 121 -23.26 -0.11 -1.53
N THR A 122 -22.91 -0.19 -0.25
CA THR A 122 -23.20 0.90 0.69
C THR A 122 -22.33 2.13 0.38
N PRO A 123 -22.74 3.35 0.81
CA PRO A 123 -21.91 4.55 0.65
C PRO A 123 -20.51 4.39 1.23
N TYR A 124 -20.40 3.74 2.39
CA TYR A 124 -19.12 3.46 3.03
C TYR A 124 -18.24 2.54 2.19
N TRP A 125 -18.81 1.45 1.67
CA TRP A 125 -18.07 0.46 0.90
C TRP A 125 -17.52 1.07 -0.40
N ALA A 126 -18.36 1.77 -1.16
CA ALA A 126 -17.91 2.43 -2.39
C ALA A 126 -16.81 3.46 -2.13
N ALA A 127 -16.97 4.31 -1.10
CA ALA A 127 -15.96 5.29 -0.73
C ALA A 127 -14.64 4.63 -0.30
N ARG A 128 -14.69 3.47 0.39
CA ARG A 128 -13.50 2.71 0.77
C ARG A 128 -12.76 2.19 -0.47
N LEU A 129 -13.48 1.59 -1.42
CA LEU A 129 -12.88 1.06 -2.64
C LEU A 129 -12.26 2.17 -3.50
N ILE A 130 -12.95 3.30 -3.70
CA ILE A 130 -12.39 4.43 -4.46
C ILE A 130 -11.16 5.02 -3.75
N ARG A 131 -11.14 5.09 -2.42
CA ARG A 131 -9.96 5.60 -1.69
C ARG A 131 -8.76 4.65 -1.75
N ALA A 132 -9.00 3.35 -1.88
CA ALA A 132 -7.95 2.34 -1.91
C ALA A 132 -7.43 2.07 -3.33
N TYR A 133 -8.34 1.93 -4.30
CA TYR A 133 -8.07 1.45 -5.66
C TYR A 133 -8.35 2.49 -6.75
N GLY A 134 -9.03 3.60 -6.41
CA GLY A 134 -9.36 4.64 -7.37
C GLY A 134 -10.15 4.10 -8.57
N SER A 135 -9.63 4.35 -9.78
CA SER A 135 -10.22 3.89 -11.04
C SER A 135 -10.27 2.37 -11.20
N GLU A 136 -9.41 1.62 -10.50
CA GLU A 136 -9.34 0.15 -10.59
C GLU A 136 -10.46 -0.54 -9.80
N ALA A 137 -11.19 0.20 -8.95
CA ALA A 137 -12.27 -0.36 -8.13
C ALA A 137 -13.36 -1.07 -8.95
N ALA A 138 -13.70 -0.55 -10.13
CA ALA A 138 -14.69 -1.18 -11.00
C ALA A 138 -14.14 -2.44 -11.68
N THR A 139 -12.85 -2.48 -11.98
CA THR A 139 -12.17 -3.67 -12.52
C THR A 139 -12.15 -4.79 -11.48
N LEU A 140 -11.81 -4.45 -10.23
CA LEU A 140 -11.85 -5.37 -9.09
C LEU A 140 -13.23 -6.00 -8.90
N LEU A 141 -14.30 -5.21 -8.98
CA LEU A 141 -15.68 -5.69 -8.81
C LEU A 141 -16.21 -6.47 -10.03
N GLY A 142 -15.59 -6.33 -11.20
CA GLY A 142 -15.94 -7.08 -12.41
C GLY A 142 -17.42 -6.96 -12.79
N ASP A 143 -18.04 -8.10 -13.07
CA ASP A 143 -19.44 -8.20 -13.49
C ASP A 143 -20.42 -8.53 -12.35
N ALA A 144 -19.97 -8.43 -11.09
CA ALA A 144 -20.79 -8.70 -9.92
C ALA A 144 -22.11 -7.90 -9.95
N ARG A 145 -23.23 -8.59 -9.70
CA ARG A 145 -24.58 -8.00 -9.64
C ARG A 145 -25.12 -7.94 -8.20
N SER A 146 -24.51 -8.69 -7.30
CA SER A 146 -24.83 -8.76 -5.88
C SER A 146 -23.56 -8.89 -5.04
N ALA A 147 -23.68 -8.64 -3.74
CA ALA A 147 -22.58 -8.85 -2.81
C ALA A 147 -22.14 -10.34 -2.75
N ALA A 148 -23.06 -11.28 -2.99
CA ALA A 148 -22.74 -12.71 -3.00
C ALA A 148 -21.81 -13.11 -4.16
N ASP A 149 -21.87 -12.38 -5.28
CA ASP A 149 -21.01 -12.64 -6.44
C ASP A 149 -19.54 -12.31 -6.16
N LEU A 150 -19.25 -11.55 -5.09
CA LEU A 150 -17.90 -11.19 -4.67
C LEU A 150 -17.25 -12.26 -3.77
N GLY A 151 -17.93 -13.38 -3.53
CA GLY A 151 -17.43 -14.49 -2.73
C GLY A 151 -17.53 -14.26 -1.23
N VAL A 152 -16.57 -14.80 -0.48
CA VAL A 152 -16.59 -14.80 0.99
C VAL A 152 -16.57 -13.37 1.54
N ASP A 153 -17.42 -13.08 2.52
CA ASP A 153 -17.34 -11.85 3.32
C ASP A 153 -16.48 -12.09 4.56
N PHE A 154 -15.33 -11.44 4.63
CA PHE A 154 -14.43 -11.49 5.79
C PHE A 154 -14.81 -10.48 6.88
N GLY A 155 -15.74 -9.57 6.58
CA GLY A 155 -16.14 -8.45 7.41
C GLY A 155 -15.48 -7.14 6.98
N ALA A 156 -15.98 -6.03 7.53
CA ALA A 156 -15.52 -4.67 7.19
C ALA A 156 -15.49 -4.38 5.67
N THR A 157 -16.41 -5.04 4.95
CA THR A 157 -16.58 -5.02 3.49
C THR A 157 -15.43 -5.61 2.67
N LEU A 158 -14.52 -6.38 3.30
CA LEU A 158 -13.49 -7.16 2.60
C LEU A 158 -14.10 -8.44 2.03
N THR A 159 -14.05 -8.59 0.71
CA THR A 159 -14.63 -9.74 0.01
C THR A 159 -13.57 -10.64 -0.62
N GLY A 160 -13.95 -11.88 -0.96
CA GLY A 160 -13.10 -12.82 -1.69
C GLY A 160 -12.54 -12.24 -2.99
N ALA A 161 -13.35 -11.50 -3.75
CA ALA A 161 -12.92 -10.81 -4.97
C ALA A 161 -11.80 -9.78 -4.70
N GLU A 162 -11.93 -8.99 -3.62
CA GLU A 162 -10.88 -8.05 -3.23
C GLU A 162 -9.62 -8.78 -2.74
N VAL A 163 -9.77 -9.89 -2.01
CA VAL A 163 -8.63 -10.71 -1.59
C VAL A 163 -7.87 -11.27 -2.79
N HIS A 164 -8.58 -11.80 -3.80
CA HIS A 164 -7.94 -12.28 -5.04
C HIS A 164 -7.24 -11.15 -5.78
N TRP A 165 -7.87 -9.97 -5.92
CA TRP A 165 -7.22 -8.81 -6.51
C TRP A 165 -5.90 -8.47 -5.80
N LEU A 166 -5.92 -8.46 -4.47
CA LEU A 166 -4.75 -8.14 -3.65
C LEU A 166 -3.62 -9.18 -3.79
N ILE A 167 -3.96 -10.46 -4.00
CA ILE A 167 -2.98 -11.52 -4.28
C ILE A 167 -2.40 -11.33 -5.69
N ASP A 168 -3.28 -11.27 -6.69
CA ASP A 168 -2.93 -11.33 -8.11
C ASP A 168 -2.24 -10.05 -8.63
N HIS A 169 -2.65 -8.88 -8.11
CA HIS A 169 -2.23 -7.57 -8.63
C HIS A 169 -1.36 -6.78 -7.64
N GLU A 170 -1.48 -7.06 -6.34
CA GLU A 170 -0.78 -6.30 -5.29
C GLU A 170 0.17 -7.15 -4.42
N PHE A 171 0.44 -8.38 -4.85
CA PHE A 171 1.45 -9.27 -4.26
C PHE A 171 1.22 -9.55 -2.76
N ALA A 172 -0.03 -9.61 -2.31
CA ALA A 172 -0.33 -10.09 -0.97
C ALA A 172 -0.02 -11.60 -0.87
N ARG A 173 0.69 -12.00 0.18
CA ARG A 173 1.09 -13.39 0.46
C ARG A 173 0.54 -13.90 1.78
N GLU A 174 0.26 -12.99 2.72
CA GLU A 174 -0.30 -13.31 4.03
C GLU A 174 -1.41 -12.33 4.41
N ALA A 175 -2.28 -12.72 5.35
CA ALA A 175 -3.36 -11.85 5.81
C ALA A 175 -2.83 -10.49 6.32
N ALA A 176 -1.63 -10.46 6.91
CA ALA A 176 -0.99 -9.24 7.37
C ALA A 176 -0.65 -8.25 6.23
N ASP A 177 -0.36 -8.73 5.01
CA ASP A 177 -0.21 -7.85 3.85
C ASP A 177 -1.49 -7.10 3.57
N ILE A 178 -2.62 -7.81 3.60
CA ILE A 178 -3.92 -7.24 3.32
C ILE A 178 -4.33 -6.29 4.44
N VAL A 179 -4.38 -6.75 5.69
CA VAL A 179 -5.05 -6.01 6.77
C VAL A 179 -4.24 -4.85 7.33
N TRP A 180 -2.90 -4.85 7.16
CA TRP A 180 -2.01 -3.81 7.69
C TRP A 180 -1.25 -3.01 6.63
N ARG A 181 -0.99 -3.57 5.44
CA ARG A 181 -0.21 -2.88 4.39
C ARG A 181 -1.11 -2.32 3.30
N ARG A 182 -1.79 -3.18 2.54
CA ARG A 182 -2.66 -2.81 1.41
C ARG A 182 -3.92 -2.09 1.87
N THR A 183 -4.50 -2.57 2.96
CA THR A 183 -5.63 -1.92 3.64
C THR A 183 -5.22 -1.48 5.05
N LYS A 184 -6.21 -1.06 5.85
CA LYS A 184 -6.11 -0.89 7.31
C LYS A 184 -7.27 -1.58 8.02
N LEU A 185 -7.82 -2.63 7.39
CA LEU A 185 -8.97 -3.36 7.93
C LEU A 185 -8.63 -4.18 9.18
N GLY A 186 -7.35 -4.33 9.52
CA GLY A 186 -6.92 -4.87 10.82
C GLY A 186 -7.39 -4.04 12.02
N LEU A 187 -7.76 -2.78 11.81
CA LEU A 187 -8.39 -1.92 12.84
C LEU A 187 -9.89 -2.20 13.02
N ARG A 188 -10.49 -3.06 12.19
CA ARG A 188 -11.93 -3.34 12.14
C ARG A 188 -12.24 -4.82 12.30
N LEU A 189 -11.41 -5.68 11.73
CA LEU A 189 -11.57 -7.12 11.79
C LEU A 189 -11.16 -7.65 13.17
N SER A 190 -11.93 -8.62 13.67
CA SER A 190 -11.55 -9.41 14.84
C SER A 190 -10.41 -10.38 14.51
N THR A 191 -9.72 -10.86 15.55
CA THR A 191 -8.68 -11.90 15.40
C THR A 191 -9.20 -13.14 14.67
N ALA A 192 -10.44 -13.56 14.94
CA ALA A 192 -11.04 -14.71 14.28
C ALA A 192 -11.30 -14.47 12.78
N GLN A 193 -11.65 -13.24 12.38
CA GLN A 193 -11.81 -12.88 10.98
C GLN A 193 -10.46 -12.82 10.25
N VAL A 194 -9.42 -12.31 10.91
CA VAL A 194 -8.05 -12.30 10.35
C VAL A 194 -7.51 -13.73 10.19
N ALA A 195 -7.77 -14.62 11.14
CA ALA A 195 -7.39 -16.03 11.03
C ALA A 195 -8.10 -16.70 9.83
N ARG A 196 -9.41 -16.49 9.68
CA ARG A 196 -10.16 -17.02 8.53
C ARG A 196 -9.64 -16.51 7.18
N LEU A 197 -9.21 -15.25 7.13
CA LEU A 197 -8.57 -14.68 5.94
C LEU A 197 -7.24 -15.40 5.65
N GLN A 198 -6.43 -15.67 6.68
CA GLN A 198 -5.17 -16.40 6.51
C GLN A 198 -5.39 -17.82 5.99
N ASP A 199 -6.38 -18.53 6.54
CA ASP A 199 -6.74 -19.88 6.10
C ASP A 199 -7.15 -19.87 4.62
N TYR A 200 -8.03 -18.93 4.24
CA TYR A 200 -8.47 -18.75 2.87
C TYR A 200 -7.32 -18.48 1.88
N MET A 201 -6.37 -17.62 2.25
CA MET A 201 -5.20 -17.32 1.42
C MET A 201 -4.27 -18.53 1.28
N THR A 202 -4.14 -19.35 2.32
CA THR A 202 -3.31 -20.55 2.31
C THR A 202 -3.87 -21.62 1.38
N ASP A 203 -5.19 -21.83 1.41
CA ASP A 203 -5.88 -22.76 0.49
C ASP A 203 -5.79 -22.30 -0.97
N HIS A 204 -5.84 -20.98 -1.20
CA HIS A 204 -5.68 -20.40 -2.53
C HIS A 204 -4.27 -20.66 -3.10
N ASP A 205 -3.22 -20.42 -2.31
CA ASP A 205 -1.83 -20.65 -2.71
C ASP A 205 -1.56 -22.13 -3.03
N GLN A 206 -2.13 -23.07 -2.25
CA GLN A 206 -2.01 -24.50 -2.53
C GLN A 206 -2.67 -24.88 -3.86
N THR A 207 -3.87 -24.36 -4.11
CA THR A 207 -4.60 -24.61 -5.35
C THR A 207 -3.83 -24.12 -6.58
N ASP A 208 -3.18 -22.96 -6.47
CA ASP A 208 -2.37 -22.40 -7.56
C ASP A 208 -1.05 -23.14 -7.78
N GLN A 209 -0.40 -23.61 -6.70
CA GLN A 209 0.77 -24.48 -6.82
C GLN A 209 0.43 -25.81 -7.51
N ASP A 210 -0.69 -26.42 -7.16
CA ASP A 210 -1.16 -27.65 -7.79
C ASP A 210 -1.50 -27.43 -9.28
N ARG A 211 -2.13 -26.30 -9.62
CA ARG A 211 -2.41 -25.91 -11.02
C ARG A 211 -1.14 -25.61 -11.82
N GLY A 212 -0.13 -25.00 -11.19
CA GLY A 212 1.18 -24.75 -11.78
C GLY A 212 1.97 -26.02 -12.02
N ALA A 213 1.91 -26.98 -11.09
CA ALA A 213 2.58 -28.28 -11.19
C ALA A 213 1.99 -29.19 -12.29
N LEU A 214 0.71 -29.01 -12.64
CA LEU A 214 0.02 -29.78 -13.67
C LEU A 214 0.22 -29.25 -15.10
N ARG A 215 0.91 -28.11 -15.29
CA ARG A 215 1.30 -27.63 -16.64
C ARG A 215 2.68 -28.20 -17.00
N PRO A 216 2.80 -29.10 -18.00
CA PRO A 216 4.12 -29.50 -18.47
C PRO A 216 4.82 -28.26 -19.03
N ALA A 217 6.11 -28.10 -18.70
CA ALA A 217 6.96 -27.07 -19.25
C ALA A 217 6.86 -27.14 -20.79
N ALA A 218 6.23 -26.12 -21.39
CA ALA A 218 6.26 -25.96 -22.83
C ALA A 218 7.73 -25.70 -23.21
N GLN A 219 8.30 -26.64 -23.96
CA GLN A 219 9.60 -26.53 -24.63
C GLN A 219 9.53 -25.50 -25.76
#